data_AF-A0A3D2M5X9-F1
#
_entry.id   AF-A0A3D2M5X9-F1
#
_cell.length_a   1.000
_cell.length_b   1.000
_cell.length_c   1.000
_cell.angle_alpha   90.00
_cell.angle_beta   90.00
_cell.angle_gamma   90.00
#
_symmetry.space_group_name_H-M   'P 1'
#
loop_
_entity.id
_entity.type
_entity.pdbx_description
1 polymer ?
#
loop_
_entity_poly.entity_id
_entity_poly.type
_entity_poly.pdbx_seq_one_letter_code
_entity_poly.pdbx_strand_id
1 'polypeptide(L)'
;MCNCRVETEARLMKAIPEQLPDGHRNLRVSLTGYALMMGEGGAQSRQVMPIAITYEAPNRAGAMKDKKQSMSMMANYCMFCGEKYEKTTDPQ
;
A
#
# COMPACT_ATOMS: atom_id res chain seq x y z
N MET A 1 -10.03 15.53 15.02
CA MET A 1 -9.32 15.51 13.72
C MET A 1 -8.45 14.26 13.69
N CYS A 2 -8.64 13.36 12.73
CA CYS A 2 -7.83 12.12 12.59
C CYS A 2 -6.64 12.39 11.66
N ASN A 3 -5.43 12.10 12.12
CA ASN A 3 -4.15 12.27 11.38
C ASN A 3 -3.68 10.98 10.70
N CYS A 4 -4.57 10.01 10.62
CA CYS A 4 -4.23 8.61 10.49
C CYS A 4 -3.81 8.26 9.04
N ARG A 5 -4.31 9.04 8.07
CA ARG A 5 -3.80 9.04 6.69
C ARG A 5 -2.33 9.46 6.65
N VAL A 6 -2.01 10.60 7.26
CA VAL A 6 -0.64 11.16 7.26
C VAL A 6 0.34 10.18 7.92
N GLU A 7 -0.06 9.56 9.03
CA GLU A 7 0.75 8.54 9.69
C GLU A 7 0.97 7.29 8.83
N THR A 8 -0.08 6.83 8.14
CA THR A 8 0.02 5.64 7.28
C THR A 8 0.89 5.92 6.05
N GLU A 9 0.73 7.09 5.42
CA GLU A 9 1.60 7.54 4.33
C GLU A 9 3.06 7.67 4.80
N ALA A 10 3.30 8.24 5.99
CA ALA A 10 4.64 8.38 6.55
C ALA A 10 5.31 7.03 6.85
N ARG A 11 4.57 6.06 7.39
CA ARG A 11 5.08 4.69 7.61
C ARG A 11 5.42 4.02 6.28
N LEU A 12 4.57 4.19 5.28
CA LEU A 12 4.78 3.61 3.96
C LEU A 12 6.03 4.19 3.27
N MET A 13 6.21 5.51 3.32
CA MET A 13 7.39 6.16 2.74
C MET A 13 8.69 5.72 3.42
N LYS A 14 8.66 5.34 4.70
CA LYS A 14 9.83 4.79 5.40
C LYS A 14 10.12 3.34 5.02
N ALA A 15 9.09 2.52 4.83
CA ALA A 15 9.25 1.09 4.57
C ALA A 15 9.63 0.77 3.11
N ILE A 16 9.17 1.55 2.12
CA ILE A 16 9.41 1.26 0.70
C ILE A 16 10.90 1.27 0.33
N PRO A 17 11.72 2.27 0.72
CA PRO A 17 13.15 2.28 0.39
C PRO A 17 13.91 1.03 0.84
N GLU A 18 13.52 0.42 1.97
CA GLU A 18 14.13 -0.81 2.50
C GLU A 18 13.84 -2.04 1.63
N GLN A 19 12.78 -1.99 0.81
CA GLN A 19 12.39 -3.08 -0.09
C GLN A 19 12.94 -2.90 -1.51
N LEU A 20 13.62 -1.78 -1.78
CA LEU A 20 14.19 -1.48 -3.10
C LEU A 20 15.63 -1.98 -3.19
N PRO A 21 16.07 -2.38 -4.40
CA PRO A 21 17.46 -2.79 -4.60
C PRO A 21 18.41 -1.62 -4.32
N ASP A 22 19.61 -1.95 -3.84
CA ASP A 22 20.68 -0.97 -3.62
C ASP A 22 21.02 -0.20 -4.91
N GLY A 23 21.24 1.10 -4.76
CA GLY A 23 21.54 2.01 -5.88
C GLY A 23 20.31 2.45 -6.68
N HIS A 24 19.09 2.22 -6.19
CA HIS A 24 17.88 2.78 -6.79
C HIS A 24 17.90 4.31 -6.80
N ARG A 25 17.34 4.90 -7.86
CA ARG A 25 17.22 6.36 -8.01
C ARG A 25 15.80 6.76 -8.42
N ASN A 26 15.49 8.04 -8.26
CA ASN A 26 14.23 8.63 -8.71
C ASN A 26 12.98 7.92 -8.17
N LEU A 27 13.02 7.46 -6.92
CA LEU A 27 11.89 6.83 -6.25
C LEU A 27 10.71 7.80 -6.20
N ARG A 28 9.58 7.39 -6.76
CA ARG A 28 8.28 8.01 -6.53
C ARG A 28 7.31 6.97 -6.01
N VAL A 29 6.62 7.33 -4.94
CA VAL A 29 5.56 6.54 -4.33
C VAL A 29 4.29 7.35 -4.40
N SER A 30 3.19 6.74 -4.81
CA SER A 30 1.88 7.38 -4.83
C SER A 30 0.83 6.43 -4.28
N LEU A 31 0.05 6.88 -3.29
CA LEU A 31 -1.15 6.18 -2.85
C LEU A 31 -2.31 6.58 -3.77
N THR A 32 -2.90 5.59 -4.42
CA THR A 32 -3.85 5.82 -5.52
C THR A 32 -5.32 5.57 -5.17
N GLY A 33 -5.66 5.28 -3.91
CA GLY A 33 -7.06 5.42 -3.45
C GLY A 33 -7.53 4.44 -2.39
N TYR A 34 -8.85 4.36 -2.25
CA TYR A 34 -9.59 3.42 -1.40
C TYR A 34 -10.45 2.54 -2.29
N ALA A 35 -10.31 1.22 -2.21
CA ALA A 35 -11.31 0.33 -2.79
C ALA A 35 -12.39 -0.02 -1.76
N LEU A 36 -13.58 -0.38 -2.24
CA LEU A 36 -14.61 -1.10 -1.49
C LEU A 36 -14.70 -2.50 -2.10
N MET A 37 -14.62 -3.55 -1.29
CA MET A 37 -14.58 -4.93 -1.78
C MET A 37 -15.93 -5.59 -1.51
N MET A 38 -16.68 -5.94 -2.56
CA MET A 38 -17.85 -6.82 -2.42
C MET A 38 -17.38 -8.28 -2.38
N GLY A 39 -17.76 -9.01 -1.33
CA GLY A 39 -17.55 -10.45 -1.20
C GLY A 39 -18.87 -11.21 -1.21
N GLU A 40 -18.80 -12.55 -1.24
CA GLU A 40 -19.95 -13.46 -1.32
C GLU A 40 -20.94 -13.37 -0.14
N GLY A 41 -20.59 -12.63 0.94
CA GLY A 41 -21.45 -12.39 2.11
C GLY A 41 -21.92 -10.94 2.28
N GLY A 42 -21.78 -10.08 1.26
CA GLY A 42 -22.20 -8.68 1.28
C GLY A 42 -21.07 -7.67 0.99
N ALA A 43 -21.43 -6.39 0.94
CA ALA A 43 -20.46 -5.31 0.72
C ALA A 43 -19.61 -5.10 1.98
N GLN A 44 -18.34 -5.54 1.95
CA GLN A 44 -17.39 -5.22 3.01
C GLN A 44 -16.60 -3.96 2.63
N SER A 45 -16.69 -2.91 3.43
CA SER A 45 -15.93 -1.68 3.24
C SER A 45 -14.47 -1.84 3.66
N ARG A 46 -13.73 -2.73 2.99
CA ARG A 46 -12.30 -2.91 3.22
C ARG A 46 -11.50 -1.85 2.50
N GLN A 47 -10.78 -1.03 3.25
CA GLN A 47 -9.80 -0.12 2.67
C GLN A 47 -8.68 -0.91 2.02
N VAL A 48 -8.65 -0.87 0.69
CA VAL A 48 -7.48 -1.25 -0.09
C VAL A 48 -6.79 0.03 -0.53
N MET A 49 -5.51 0.17 -0.18
CA MET A 49 -4.67 1.26 -0.66
C MET A 49 -3.72 0.74 -1.72
N PRO A 50 -4.01 0.97 -3.01
CA PRO A 50 -3.05 0.73 -4.06
C PRO A 50 -1.91 1.75 -3.96
N ILE A 51 -0.70 1.25 -4.16
CA ILE A 51 0.56 1.95 -4.04
C ILE A 51 1.28 1.75 -5.38
N ALA A 52 1.45 2.84 -6.09
CA ALA A 52 2.28 2.89 -7.28
C ALA A 52 3.69 3.29 -6.88
N ILE A 53 4.66 2.43 -7.15
CA ILE A 53 6.08 2.66 -6.91
C ILE A 53 6.77 2.72 -8.27
N THR A 54 7.48 3.81 -8.55
CA THR A 54 8.34 3.93 -9.72
C THR A 54 9.75 4.26 -9.29
N TYR A 55 10.73 3.52 -9.77
CA TYR A 55 12.14 3.73 -9.47
C TYR A 55 13.02 3.28 -10.62
N GLU A 56 14.21 3.85 -10.72
CA GLU A 56 15.27 3.38 -11.62
C GLU A 56 16.18 2.42 -10.87
N ALA A 57 16.53 1.28 -11.47
CA ALA A 57 17.50 0.34 -10.91
C ALA A 57 18.59 -0.02 -11.91
N PRO A 58 19.83 -0.22 -11.45
CA PRO A 58 20.92 -0.68 -12.31
C PRO A 58 20.65 -2.11 -12.78
N ASN A 59 20.85 -2.35 -14.08
CA ASN A 59 20.86 -3.69 -14.64
C ASN A 59 22.26 -4.31 -14.54
N ARG A 60 22.39 -5.61 -14.80
CA ARG A 60 23.68 -6.31 -14.78
C ARG A 60 24.72 -5.75 -15.77
N ALA A 61 24.29 -4.95 -16.75
CA ALA A 61 25.15 -4.28 -17.73
C ALA A 61 25.50 -2.83 -17.33
N GLY A 62 25.13 -2.37 -16.13
CA GLY A 62 25.43 -1.03 -15.61
C GLY A 62 24.50 0.09 -16.10
N ALA A 63 23.50 -0.21 -16.94
CA ALA A 63 22.52 0.79 -17.38
C ALA A 63 21.33 0.87 -16.40
N MET A 64 20.81 2.08 -16.18
CA MET A 64 19.62 2.32 -15.35
C MET A 64 18.36 1.96 -16.13
N LYS A 65 17.46 1.21 -15.52
CA LYS A 65 16.16 0.85 -16.10
C LYS A 65 15.03 1.28 -15.19
N ASP A 66 14.02 1.91 -15.78
CA ASP A 66 12.76 2.22 -15.12
C ASP A 66 12.02 0.94 -14.73
N LYS A 67 11.64 0.87 -13.45
CA LYS A 67 10.77 -0.15 -12.90
C LYS A 67 9.53 0.51 -12.33
N LYS A 68 8.38 -0.05 -12.71
CA LYS A 68 7.08 0.27 -12.14
C LYS A 68 6.60 -0.96 -11.39
N GLN A 69 6.25 -0.77 -10.13
CA GLN A 69 5.73 -1.82 -9.26
C GLN A 69 4.41 -1.31 -8.67
N SER A 70 3.37 -2.13 -8.81
CA SER A 70 2.07 -1.87 -8.17
C SER A 70 1.93 -2.84 -7.02
N MET A 71 1.65 -2.31 -5.83
CA MET A 71 1.35 -3.09 -4.64
C MET A 71 0.02 -2.62 -4.08
N SER A 72 -0.76 -3.52 -3.48
CA SER A 72 -1.96 -3.16 -2.75
C SER A 72 -1.79 -3.55 -1.30
N MET A 73 -1.99 -2.58 -0.40
CA MET A 73 -2.12 -2.86 1.03
C MET A 73 -3.59 -3.05 1.35
N MET A 74 -3.93 -4.22 1.87
CA MET A 74 -5.23 -4.52 2.44
C MET A 74 -5.06 -4.68 3.95
N ALA A 75 -5.67 -3.78 4.72
CA ALA A 75 -5.62 -3.87 6.17
C ALA A 75 -6.84 -4.60 6.72
N ASN A 76 -6.62 -5.40 7.76
CA ASN A 76 -7.68 -6.03 8.56
C ASN A 76 -8.27 -5.08 9.62
N TYR A 77 -7.89 -3.81 9.55
CA TYR A 77 -8.37 -2.74 10.42
C TYR A 77 -8.53 -1.47 9.57
N CYS A 78 -9.39 -0.57 10.02
CA CYS A 78 -9.56 0.74 9.41
C CYS A 78 -8.25 1.52 9.54
N MET A 79 -7.59 1.83 8.42
CA MET A 79 -6.34 2.59 8.41
C MET A 79 -6.52 4.07 8.76
N PHE A 80 -7.78 4.49 8.96
CA PHE A 80 -8.13 5.78 9.52
C PHE A 80 -8.36 5.69 11.03
N CYS A 81 -9.45 5.11 11.52
CA CYS A 81 -9.72 5.15 12.97
C CYS A 81 -8.92 4.12 13.80
N GLY A 82 -8.21 3.18 13.17
CA GLY A 82 -7.48 2.11 13.87
C GLY A 82 -8.38 1.00 14.42
N GLU A 83 -9.71 1.15 14.30
CA GLU A 83 -10.65 0.10 14.69
C GLU A 83 -10.46 -1.10 13.78
N LYS A 84 -10.36 -2.29 14.38
CA LYS A 84 -10.37 -3.52 13.61
C LYS A 84 -11.70 -3.58 12.85
N TYR A 85 -11.64 -3.96 11.58
CA TYR A 85 -12.86 -4.39 10.93
C TYR A 85 -13.38 -5.55 11.76
N GLU A 86 -14.63 -5.48 12.20
CA GLU A 86 -15.24 -6.59 12.89
C GLU A 86 -14.99 -7.83 12.05
N LYS A 87 -14.27 -8.80 12.61
CA LYS A 87 -14.34 -10.14 12.04
C LYS A 87 -15.79 -10.51 12.26
N THR A 88 -16.60 -10.54 11.21
CA THR A 88 -17.79 -11.38 11.19
C THR A 88 -17.29 -12.80 11.37
N THR A 89 -17.07 -13.17 12.62
CA THR A 89 -16.90 -14.53 13.08
C THR A 89 -18.31 -14.95 13.44
N ASP A 90 -18.88 -15.74 12.53
CA ASP A 90 -19.90 -16.77 12.75
C ASP A 90 -21.33 -16.34 13.12
N PRO A 91 -22.35 -17.24 13.02
CA PRO A 91 -22.39 -18.60 12.43
C PRO A 91 -23.57 -18.83 11.44
N GLN A 92 -23.52 -19.96 10.73
CA GLN A 92 -24.64 -20.72 10.11
C GLN A 92 -25.22 -20.27 8.76
#